data_AF-A0A2V6F363-F1
#
_entry.id   AF-A0A2V6F363-F1
#
_cell.length_a   1.000
_cell.length_b   1.000
_cell.length_c   1.000
_cell.angle_alpha   90.00
_cell.angle_beta   90.00
_cell.angle_gamma   90.00
#
_symmetry.space_group_name_H-M   'P 1'
#
loop_
_entity.id
_entity.type
_entity.pdbx_description
1 polymer ?
#
loop_
_entity_poly.entity_id
_entity_poly.type
_entity_poly.pdbx_seq_one_letter_code
_entity_poly.pdbx_strand_id
1 'polypeptide(L)'
;MKFTRAPPGIKFALGENVKQSNGSRTNRFPQTRMGVRTFFANRFAAAQEYLKAREEYNKQPSRLPEPRRNLELEALAEILQGKRWIHCHSYRQDEVLAFLRTMESFGVKVGTLQHILEGYKVADEIARHGAGASTFSDWWAYKFEVYEAIPYNGSLMRDRGVVVSFNSDSSDL
;
A
#
# COMPACT_ATOMS: atom_id res chain seq x y z
N MET A 1 16.58 13.71 3.93
CA MET A 1 16.40 14.76 2.91
C MET A 1 14.99 14.65 2.32
N LYS A 2 14.21 15.76 2.21
CA LYS A 2 12.93 15.76 1.49
C LYS A 2 13.15 16.41 0.11
N PHE A 3 12.87 15.67 -0.97
CA PHE A 3 13.03 16.19 -2.33
C PHE A 3 11.76 16.93 -2.76
N THR A 4 11.88 18.20 -3.18
CA THR A 4 10.73 19.06 -3.54
C THR A 4 9.88 18.49 -4.68
N ARG A 5 10.49 17.72 -5.59
CA ARG A 5 9.80 17.09 -6.73
C ARG A 5 9.26 15.69 -6.43
N ALA A 6 9.52 15.14 -5.24
CA ALA A 6 8.99 13.83 -4.88
C ALA A 6 7.51 13.97 -4.48
N PRO A 7 6.60 13.16 -5.05
CA PRO A 7 5.21 13.12 -4.62
C PRO A 7 5.11 12.81 -3.12
N PRO A 8 4.12 13.38 -2.41
CA PRO A 8 3.88 13.00 -1.02
C PRO A 8 3.54 11.51 -0.93
N GLY A 9 4.12 10.82 0.05
CA GLY A 9 3.88 9.42 0.32
C GLY A 9 2.87 9.19 1.45
N ILE A 10 2.31 7.99 1.53
CA ILE A 10 1.60 7.47 2.70
C ILE A 10 1.91 6.01 2.93
N LYS A 11 2.10 5.64 4.20
CA LYS A 11 2.45 4.28 4.61
C LYS A 11 1.21 3.43 4.74
N PHE A 12 1.23 2.28 4.08
CA PHE A 12 0.28 1.19 4.20
C PHE A 12 1.01 -0.06 4.72
N ALA A 13 0.27 -1.05 5.18
CA ALA A 13 0.85 -2.32 5.63
C ALA A 13 -0.09 -3.51 5.40
N LEU A 14 0.51 -4.65 5.08
CA LEU A 14 -0.11 -5.98 4.96
C LEU A 14 0.47 -6.91 6.04
N GLY A 15 0.10 -8.18 6.00
CA GLY A 15 0.80 -9.22 6.75
C GLY A 15 0.34 -9.43 8.18
N GLU A 16 1.20 -10.15 8.90
CA GLU A 16 0.98 -10.57 10.28
C GLU A 16 0.83 -9.40 11.24
N ASN A 17 1.45 -8.27 10.93
CA ASN A 17 1.47 -7.07 11.77
C ASN A 17 0.08 -6.40 11.82
N VAL A 18 -0.56 -6.18 10.68
CA VAL A 18 -1.87 -5.49 10.63
C VAL A 18 -3.02 -6.38 11.08
N LYS A 19 -2.91 -7.70 10.91
CA LYS A 19 -3.88 -8.66 11.46
C LYS A 19 -3.63 -8.99 12.94
N GLN A 20 -2.66 -8.32 13.58
CA GLN A 20 -2.39 -8.39 15.02
C GLN A 20 -1.97 -9.78 15.51
N SER A 21 -1.23 -10.54 14.69
CA SER A 21 -0.82 -11.92 15.01
C SER A 21 0.04 -12.04 16.28
N ASN A 22 0.68 -10.94 16.68
CA ASN A 22 1.56 -10.86 17.84
C ASN A 22 0.90 -10.14 19.04
N GLY A 23 -0.38 -9.75 18.92
CA GLY A 23 -1.10 -8.97 19.93
C GLY A 23 -2.01 -9.83 20.80
N SER A 24 -2.13 -9.48 22.09
CA SER A 24 -3.07 -10.12 23.03
C SER A 24 -4.51 -9.62 22.91
N ARG A 25 -4.77 -8.60 22.07
CA ARG A 25 -6.10 -7.99 21.88
C ARG A 25 -6.66 -8.35 20.50
N THR A 26 -7.67 -9.23 20.48
CA THR A 26 -8.27 -9.78 19.26
C THR A 26 -9.55 -9.04 18.80
N ASN A 27 -9.99 -7.99 19.50
CA ASN A 27 -11.29 -7.36 19.23
C ASN A 27 -11.28 -6.24 18.17
N ARG A 28 -10.11 -5.86 17.64
CA ARG A 28 -10.02 -4.78 16.63
C ARG A 28 -9.94 -5.38 15.22
N PHE A 29 -10.86 -5.00 14.34
CA PHE A 29 -10.77 -5.30 12.91
C PHE A 29 -9.59 -4.56 12.23
N PRO A 30 -8.81 -5.19 11.34
CA PRO A 30 -8.91 -6.58 10.88
C PRO A 30 -8.12 -7.58 11.73
N GLN A 31 -8.59 -8.84 11.76
CA GLN A 31 -7.93 -9.99 12.41
C GLN A 31 -7.52 -11.09 11.41
N THR A 32 -7.80 -10.88 10.13
CA THR A 32 -7.47 -11.82 9.04
C THR A 32 -6.96 -11.07 7.82
N ARG A 33 -6.22 -11.75 6.94
CA ARG A 33 -5.77 -11.19 5.66
C ARG A 33 -6.94 -10.75 4.77
N MET A 34 -8.04 -11.50 4.79
CA MET A 34 -9.29 -11.10 4.12
C MET A 34 -9.85 -9.81 4.72
N GLY A 35 -9.81 -9.67 6.05
CA GLY A 35 -10.21 -8.44 6.73
C GLY A 35 -9.37 -7.22 6.32
N VAL A 36 -8.07 -7.39 6.10
CA VAL A 36 -7.18 -6.32 5.61
C VAL A 36 -7.63 -5.83 4.23
N ARG A 37 -7.91 -6.75 3.30
CA ARG A 37 -8.47 -6.39 1.98
C ARG A 37 -9.79 -5.64 2.12
N THR A 38 -10.71 -6.16 2.93
CA THR A 38 -12.03 -5.53 3.15
C THR A 38 -11.89 -4.15 3.79
N PHE A 39 -10.94 -3.97 4.72
CA PHE A 39 -10.64 -2.67 5.29
C PHE A 39 -10.26 -1.65 4.22
N PHE A 40 -9.33 -1.99 3.32
CA PHE A 40 -8.97 -1.10 2.22
C PHE A 40 -10.15 -0.81 1.31
N ALA A 41 -10.88 -1.83 0.87
CA ALA A 41 -12.04 -1.65 0.00
C ALA A 41 -13.08 -0.68 0.61
N ASN A 42 -13.40 -0.85 1.89
CA ASN A 42 -14.36 0.03 2.59
C ASN A 42 -13.86 1.47 2.68
N ARG A 43 -12.57 1.67 3.00
CA ARG A 43 -12.01 3.02 3.15
C ARG A 43 -11.88 3.74 1.81
N PHE A 44 -11.49 3.04 0.74
CA PHE A 44 -11.41 3.63 -0.60
C PHE A 44 -12.79 3.91 -1.20
N ALA A 45 -13.79 3.05 -0.97
CA ALA A 45 -15.17 3.35 -1.36
C ALA A 45 -15.71 4.61 -0.66
N ALA A 46 -15.50 4.73 0.66
CA ALA A 46 -15.87 5.94 1.41
C ALA A 46 -15.13 7.18 0.89
N ALA A 47 -13.87 7.04 0.48
CA ALA A 47 -13.09 8.15 -0.10
C ALA A 47 -13.61 8.56 -1.50
N GLN A 48 -14.07 7.61 -2.32
CA GLN A 48 -14.71 7.92 -3.60
C GLN A 48 -16.03 8.68 -3.41
N GLU A 49 -16.87 8.25 -2.47
CA GLU A 49 -18.12 8.95 -2.13
C GLU A 49 -17.83 10.37 -1.62
N TYR A 50 -16.85 10.49 -0.72
CA TYR A 50 -16.40 11.77 -0.19
C TYR A 50 -15.90 12.71 -1.29
N LEU A 51 -15.06 12.20 -2.19
CA LEU A 51 -14.52 12.96 -3.30
C LEU A 51 -15.64 13.43 -4.24
N LYS A 52 -16.57 12.52 -4.59
CA LYS A 52 -17.74 12.84 -5.42
C LYS A 52 -18.60 13.94 -4.81
N ALA A 53 -18.92 13.84 -3.52
CA ALA A 53 -19.70 14.86 -2.83
C ALA A 53 -19.00 16.23 -2.83
N ARG A 54 -17.67 16.25 -2.66
CA ARG A 54 -16.87 17.48 -2.73
C ARG A 54 -16.88 18.08 -4.13
N GLU A 55 -16.74 17.26 -5.17
CA GLU A 55 -16.80 17.69 -6.56
C GLU A 55 -18.19 18.24 -6.95
N GLU A 56 -19.26 17.60 -6.49
CA GLU A 56 -20.63 18.07 -6.71
C GLU A 56 -20.90 19.41 -6.02
N TYR A 57 -20.48 19.55 -4.75
CA TYR A 57 -20.55 20.83 -4.04
C TYR A 57 -19.79 21.94 -4.76
N ASN A 58 -18.55 21.67 -5.21
CA ASN A 58 -17.74 22.66 -5.93
C ASN A 58 -18.38 23.11 -7.25
N LYS A 59 -19.18 22.27 -7.90
CA LYS A 59 -19.93 22.63 -9.12
C LYS A 59 -21.16 23.47 -8.82
N GLN A 60 -21.81 23.27 -7.66
CA GLN A 60 -23.09 23.90 -7.31
C GLN A 60 -23.13 24.33 -5.83
N PRO A 61 -22.24 25.25 -5.38
CA PRO A 61 -22.08 25.55 -3.95
C PRO A 61 -23.29 26.25 -3.33
N SER A 62 -24.15 26.86 -4.14
CA SER A 62 -25.40 27.51 -3.70
C SER A 62 -26.58 26.55 -3.54
N ARG A 63 -26.46 25.29 -4.02
CA ARG A 63 -27.56 24.30 -4.01
C ARG A 63 -27.31 23.10 -3.11
N LEU A 64 -26.05 22.83 -2.78
CA LEU A 64 -25.66 21.68 -1.97
C LEU A 64 -24.99 22.15 -0.68
N PRO A 65 -25.27 21.51 0.46
CA PRO A 65 -24.51 21.77 1.68
C PRO A 65 -23.05 21.34 1.48
N GLU A 66 -22.12 22.09 2.09
CA GLU A 66 -20.71 21.70 2.06
C GLU A 66 -20.51 20.34 2.74
N PRO A 67 -19.84 19.37 2.10
CA PRO A 67 -19.53 18.10 2.74
C PRO A 67 -18.68 18.31 3.99
N ARG A 68 -19.04 17.64 5.09
CA ARG A 68 -18.26 17.69 6.33
C ARG A 68 -16.82 17.27 6.06
N ARG A 69 -15.87 18.12 6.45
CA ARG A 69 -14.44 17.84 6.30
C ARG A 69 -14.03 16.59 7.08
N ASN A 70 -13.33 15.68 6.40
CA ASN A 70 -12.75 14.47 7.00
C ASN A 70 -11.31 14.30 6.49
N LEU A 71 -10.33 14.50 7.38
CA LEU A 71 -8.90 14.50 7.03
C LEU A 71 -8.41 13.14 6.50
N GLU A 72 -8.96 12.05 7.01
CA GLU A 72 -8.60 10.71 6.56
C GLU A 72 -9.09 10.48 5.12
N LEU A 73 -10.36 10.84 4.85
CA LEU A 73 -10.93 10.70 3.51
C LEU A 73 -10.33 11.69 2.52
N GLU A 74 -9.93 12.90 2.95
CA GLU A 74 -9.14 13.83 2.12
C GLU A 74 -7.81 13.20 1.68
N ALA A 75 -7.07 12.59 2.61
CA ALA A 75 -5.81 11.92 2.28
C ALA A 75 -5.99 10.72 1.33
N LEU A 76 -7.06 9.93 1.51
CA LEU A 76 -7.39 8.82 0.60
C LEU A 76 -7.87 9.33 -0.77
N ALA A 77 -8.60 10.44 -0.81
CA ALA A 77 -9.00 11.09 -2.06
C ALA A 77 -7.80 11.61 -2.85
N GLU A 78 -6.75 12.12 -2.19
CA GLU A 78 -5.49 12.47 -2.88
C GLU A 78 -4.83 11.27 -3.54
N ILE A 79 -4.93 10.07 -2.95
CA ILE A 79 -4.43 8.82 -3.56
C ILE A 79 -5.27 8.46 -4.79
N LEU A 80 -6.60 8.53 -4.69
CA LEU A 80 -7.52 8.30 -5.82
C LEU A 80 -7.23 9.25 -6.99
N GLN A 81 -6.79 10.47 -6.70
CA GLN A 81 -6.41 11.49 -7.69
C GLN A 81 -4.95 11.41 -8.15
N GLY A 82 -4.16 10.44 -7.67
CA GLY A 82 -2.75 10.27 -8.02
C GLY A 82 -1.81 11.35 -7.46
N LYS A 83 -2.29 12.20 -6.54
CA LYS A 83 -1.50 13.26 -5.88
C LYS A 83 -0.61 12.75 -4.76
N ARG A 84 -0.95 11.59 -4.19
CA ARG A 84 -0.26 10.95 -3.08
C ARG A 84 0.00 9.47 -3.40
N TRP A 85 1.23 9.02 -3.17
CA TRP A 85 1.66 7.67 -3.53
C TRP A 85 1.66 6.74 -2.32
N ILE A 86 1.22 5.50 -2.54
CA ILE A 86 1.25 4.47 -1.50
C ILE A 86 2.64 3.84 -1.43
N HIS A 87 3.19 3.78 -0.21
CA HIS A 87 4.29 2.90 0.16
C HIS A 87 3.75 1.81 1.09
N CYS A 88 3.74 0.56 0.65
CA CYS A 88 3.05 -0.52 1.36
C CYS A 88 4.03 -1.54 1.91
N HIS A 89 4.10 -1.69 3.24
CA HIS A 89 4.78 -2.82 3.88
C HIS A 89 4.12 -4.13 3.46
N SER A 90 4.92 -5.05 2.92
CA SER A 90 4.45 -6.32 2.37
C SER A 90 5.56 -7.36 2.41
N TYR A 91 5.21 -8.63 2.58
CA TYR A 91 6.19 -9.72 2.47
C TYR A 91 5.72 -10.78 1.47
N ARG A 92 4.56 -11.36 1.75
CA ARG A 92 4.05 -12.50 1.01
C ARG A 92 3.41 -12.15 -0.33
N GLN A 93 3.65 -13.03 -1.29
CA GLN A 93 3.15 -12.92 -2.66
C GLN A 93 1.61 -12.88 -2.75
N ASP A 94 0.90 -13.67 -1.95
CA ASP A 94 -0.56 -13.73 -1.95
C ASP A 94 -1.22 -12.41 -1.52
N GLU A 95 -0.67 -11.79 -0.47
CA GLU A 95 -1.10 -10.49 0.03
C GLU A 95 -0.78 -9.36 -0.94
N VAL A 96 0.39 -9.42 -1.57
CA VAL A 96 0.79 -8.47 -2.61
C VAL A 96 -0.19 -8.51 -3.78
N LEU A 97 -0.51 -9.69 -4.31
CA LEU A 97 -1.47 -9.83 -5.40
C LEU A 97 -2.86 -9.33 -5.00
N ALA A 98 -3.34 -9.69 -3.81
CA ALA A 98 -4.63 -9.23 -3.31
C ALA A 98 -4.66 -7.70 -3.17
N PHE A 99 -3.57 -7.10 -2.68
CA PHE A 99 -3.45 -5.65 -2.52
C PHE A 99 -3.41 -4.93 -3.86
N LEU A 100 -2.53 -5.34 -4.78
CA LEU A 100 -2.41 -4.74 -6.11
C LEU A 100 -3.76 -4.79 -6.86
N ARG A 101 -4.42 -5.95 -6.91
CA ARG A 101 -5.73 -6.10 -7.56
C ARG A 101 -6.81 -5.23 -6.90
N THR A 102 -6.75 -5.06 -5.58
CA THR A 102 -7.69 -4.18 -4.88
C THR A 102 -7.44 -2.72 -5.27
N MET A 103 -6.18 -2.27 -5.31
CA MET A 103 -5.85 -0.90 -5.74
C MET A 103 -6.20 -0.66 -7.21
N GLU A 104 -5.95 -1.63 -8.09
CA GLU A 104 -6.35 -1.59 -9.50
C GLU A 104 -7.86 -1.39 -9.68
N SER A 105 -8.70 -2.02 -8.84
CA SER A 105 -10.16 -1.82 -8.89
C SER A 105 -10.62 -0.39 -8.56
N PHE A 106 -9.77 0.39 -7.87
CA PHE A 106 -9.99 1.80 -7.59
C PHE A 106 -9.22 2.73 -8.56
N GLY A 107 -8.54 2.18 -9.57
CA GLY A 107 -7.69 2.95 -10.48
C GLY A 107 -6.43 3.53 -9.82
N VAL A 108 -6.03 2.98 -8.66
CA VAL A 108 -4.89 3.47 -7.89
C VAL A 108 -3.61 2.75 -8.30
N LYS A 109 -2.58 3.53 -8.65
CA LYS A 109 -1.22 3.04 -8.85
C LYS A 109 -0.44 3.07 -7.53
N VAL A 110 0.04 1.91 -7.09
CA VAL A 110 0.91 1.78 -5.91
C VAL A 110 2.31 2.30 -6.26
N GLY A 111 2.87 3.14 -5.38
CA GLY A 111 4.21 3.70 -5.59
C GLY A 111 5.31 2.68 -5.32
N THR A 112 5.30 2.07 -4.13
CA THR A 112 6.35 1.10 -3.75
C THR A 112 5.82 0.03 -2.80
N LEU A 113 6.18 -1.22 -3.06
CA LEU A 113 6.08 -2.32 -2.10
C LEU A 113 7.35 -2.37 -1.27
N GLN A 114 7.22 -2.28 0.04
CA GLN A 114 8.32 -2.25 1.00
C GLN A 114 8.53 -3.64 1.61
N HIS A 115 9.80 -3.97 1.82
CA HIS A 115 10.35 -5.27 2.22
C HIS A 115 10.20 -6.34 1.14
N ILE A 116 8.96 -6.63 0.72
CA ILE A 116 8.58 -7.40 -0.48
C ILE A 116 9.43 -8.67 -0.70
N LEU A 117 9.65 -9.43 0.37
CA LEU A 117 10.61 -10.53 0.40
C LEU A 117 10.25 -11.72 -0.50
N GLU A 118 8.98 -11.86 -0.86
CA GLU A 118 8.52 -12.82 -1.88
C GLU A 118 8.16 -12.16 -3.21
N GLY A 119 8.64 -10.93 -3.45
CA GLY A 119 8.38 -10.19 -4.69
C GLY A 119 8.81 -10.92 -5.95
N TYR A 120 9.91 -11.68 -5.89
CA TYR A 120 10.38 -12.53 -6.98
C TYR A 120 9.34 -13.53 -7.49
N LYS A 121 8.39 -13.95 -6.65
CA LYS A 121 7.32 -14.88 -7.05
C LYS A 121 6.23 -14.23 -7.89
N VAL A 122 6.11 -12.90 -7.84
CA VAL A 122 5.04 -12.10 -8.45
C VAL A 122 5.59 -10.85 -9.17
N ALA A 123 6.84 -10.94 -9.63
CA ALA A 123 7.55 -9.81 -10.21
C ALA A 123 6.89 -9.30 -11.49
N ASP A 124 6.31 -10.19 -12.29
CA ASP A 124 5.60 -9.82 -13.52
C ASP A 124 4.35 -8.98 -13.20
N GLU A 125 3.59 -9.32 -12.15
CA GLU A 125 2.43 -8.55 -11.72
C GLU A 125 2.82 -7.19 -11.14
N ILE A 126 3.93 -7.12 -10.38
CA ILE A 126 4.47 -5.86 -9.86
C ILE A 126 4.87 -4.94 -11.02
N ALA A 127 5.60 -5.47 -12.01
CA ALA A 127 6.03 -4.73 -13.20
C ALA A 127 4.83 -4.25 -14.04
N ARG A 128 3.83 -5.12 -14.26
CA ARG A 128 2.59 -4.77 -14.98
C ARG A 128 1.80 -3.67 -14.28
N HIS A 129 1.71 -3.72 -12.96
CA HIS A 129 1.08 -2.66 -12.16
C HIS A 129 1.90 -1.36 -12.20
N GLY A 130 3.22 -1.47 -12.36
CA GLY A 130 4.16 -0.37 -12.38
C GLY A 130 4.55 0.13 -10.98
N ALA A 131 4.43 -0.72 -9.96
CA ALA A 131 4.94 -0.42 -8.62
C ALA A 131 6.45 -0.67 -8.54
N GLY A 132 7.14 0.13 -7.72
CA GLY A 132 8.52 -0.16 -7.32
C GLY A 132 8.59 -1.20 -6.19
N ALA A 133 9.78 -1.73 -5.96
CA ALA A 133 10.08 -2.64 -4.87
C ALA A 133 11.26 -2.11 -4.04
N SER A 134 11.07 -1.94 -2.74
CA SER A 134 12.16 -1.62 -1.81
C SER A 134 12.36 -2.79 -0.87
N THR A 135 13.39 -3.61 -1.11
CA THR A 135 13.58 -4.90 -0.42
C THR A 135 14.83 -4.90 0.49
N PHE A 136 15.10 -6.06 1.11
CA PHE A 136 16.29 -6.31 1.91
C PHE A 136 17.29 -7.17 1.14
N SER A 137 18.57 -6.96 1.43
CA SER A 137 19.68 -7.78 0.91
C SER A 137 19.87 -9.07 1.72
N ASP A 138 19.57 -9.03 3.01
CA ASP A 138 20.03 -10.03 3.99
C ASP A 138 19.16 -10.14 5.26
N TRP A 139 18.05 -9.40 5.37
CA TRP A 139 17.22 -9.39 6.59
C TRP A 139 15.90 -10.16 6.43
N TRP A 140 15.85 -11.41 6.90
CA TRP A 140 14.66 -12.29 6.88
C TRP A 140 14.76 -13.43 7.90
N ALA A 141 13.89 -14.46 7.80
CA ALA A 141 13.81 -15.64 8.68
C ALA A 141 13.50 -15.40 10.18
N TYR A 142 13.14 -14.18 10.58
CA TYR A 142 12.74 -13.86 11.96
C TYR A 142 11.25 -14.09 12.27
N LYS A 143 10.41 -14.32 11.24
CA LYS A 143 8.98 -14.65 11.31
C LYS A 143 8.57 -15.57 10.16
N PHE A 144 7.39 -16.19 10.25
CA PHE A 144 6.92 -17.13 9.25
C PHE A 144 6.62 -16.48 7.89
N GLU A 145 6.08 -15.25 7.87
CA GLU A 145 5.80 -14.51 6.64
C GLU A 145 7.04 -14.12 5.82
N VAL A 146 8.25 -14.29 6.37
CA VAL A 146 9.54 -13.97 5.74
C VAL A 146 10.43 -15.20 5.52
N TYR A 147 9.86 -16.39 5.61
CA TYR A 147 10.63 -17.64 5.61
C TYR A 147 11.22 -17.99 4.24
N GLU A 148 10.50 -17.69 3.15
CA GLU A 148 10.92 -18.02 1.77
C GLU A 148 11.67 -16.88 1.07
N ALA A 149 12.22 -15.95 1.85
CA ALA A 149 13.07 -14.89 1.35
C ALA A 149 14.39 -15.46 0.82
N ILE A 150 14.89 -14.89 -0.27
CA ILE A 150 16.14 -15.29 -0.92
C ILE A 150 16.99 -14.05 -1.25
N PRO A 151 18.33 -14.14 -1.24
CA PRO A 151 19.21 -13.01 -1.57
C PRO A 151 19.01 -12.51 -3.01
N TYR A 152 18.53 -13.36 -3.91
CA TYR A 152 18.26 -13.02 -5.31
C TYR A 152 16.92 -12.29 -5.54
N ASN A 153 16.15 -11.99 -4.49
CA ASN A 153 14.81 -11.38 -4.64
C ASN A 153 14.88 -10.08 -5.46
N GLY A 154 15.79 -9.19 -5.10
CA GLY A 154 15.97 -7.92 -5.79
C GLY A 154 16.41 -8.08 -7.25
N SER A 155 17.35 -8.98 -7.56
CA SER A 155 17.82 -9.20 -8.93
C SER A 155 16.73 -9.80 -9.81
N LEU A 156 16.02 -10.81 -9.31
CA LEU A 156 14.92 -11.45 -10.04
C LEU A 156 13.78 -10.47 -10.34
N MET A 157 13.41 -9.59 -9.40
CA MET A 157 12.42 -8.54 -9.67
C MET A 157 12.91 -7.55 -10.73
N ARG A 158 14.19 -7.11 -10.63
CA ARG A 158 14.79 -6.20 -11.61
C ARG A 158 14.78 -6.79 -13.02
N ASP A 159 15.09 -8.07 -13.15
CA ASP A 159 15.13 -8.77 -14.45
C ASP A 159 13.73 -8.86 -15.11
N ARG A 160 12.65 -8.73 -14.33
CA ARG A 160 11.27 -8.60 -14.83
C ARG A 160 10.82 -7.15 -15.06
N GLY A 161 11.71 -6.17 -14.91
CA GLY A 161 11.44 -4.76 -15.18
C GLY A 161 10.89 -3.97 -13.97
N VAL A 162 10.95 -4.52 -12.76
CA VAL A 162 10.60 -3.78 -11.55
C VAL A 162 11.71 -2.79 -11.19
N VAL A 163 11.35 -1.56 -10.82
CA VAL A 163 12.31 -0.61 -10.22
C VAL A 163 12.59 -1.04 -8.79
N VAL A 164 13.82 -1.50 -8.53
CA VAL A 164 14.23 -2.06 -7.24
C VAL A 164 15.17 -1.12 -6.49
N SER A 165 14.93 -0.96 -5.18
CA SER A 165 15.83 -0.35 -4.21
C SER A 165 16.06 -1.28 -3.02
N PHE A 166 17.11 -1.02 -2.25
CA PHE A 166 17.39 -1.70 -0.99
C PHE A 166 17.33 -0.70 0.16
N ASN A 167 16.85 -1.14 1.32
CA ASN A 167 16.78 -0.32 2.53
C ASN A 167 17.16 -1.17 3.75
N SER A 168 17.57 -0.55 4.86
CA SER A 168 17.94 -1.25 6.09
C SER A 168 16.77 -1.40 7.08
N ASP A 169 15.68 -0.67 6.88
CA ASP A 169 14.62 -0.45 7.89
C ASP A 169 15.18 -0.02 9.26
N SER A 170 16.36 0.61 9.27
CA SER A 170 17.04 1.02 10.50
C SER A 170 16.27 2.13 11.21
N SER A 171 16.30 2.07 12.53
CA SER A 171 15.87 3.17 13.42
C SER A 171 16.90 4.28 13.55
N ASP A 172 18.11 4.10 12.99
CA ASP A 172 19.17 5.10 13.02
C ASP A 172 18.83 6.25 12.07
N LEU A 173 18.76 7.47 12.62
CA LEU A 173 18.47 8.72 11.91
C LEU A 173 19.74 9.39 11.36
#